data_AF-A0A526ZC51-F1
#
_entry.id   AF-A0A526ZC51-F1
#
_cell.length_a   1.000
_cell.length_b   1.000
_cell.length_c   1.000
_cell.angle_alpha   90.00
_cell.angle_beta   90.00
_cell.angle_gamma   90.00
#
_symmetry.space_group_name_H-M   'P 1'
#
loop_
_entity.id
_entity.type
_entity.pdbx_description
1 polymer ?
#
loop_
_entity_poly.entity_id
_entity_poly.type
_entity_poly.pdbx_seq_one_letter_code
_entity_poly.pdbx_strand_id
1 'polypeptide(L)' 'MPLSERYRRQVALLVEVTPFVAAETDFALKGGTAINLFVRDMPRLSVDIDLTYLPVAPRP' A
#
# COMPACT_ATOMS: atom_id res chain seq x y z
N MET A 1 21.63 11.19 -2.75
CA MET A 1 20.96 11.64 -3.98
C MET A 1 19.65 12.30 -3.63
N PRO A 2 19.25 13.41 -4.27
CA PRO A 2 17.92 13.95 -4.08
C PRO A 2 16.90 12.89 -4.49
N LEU A 3 15.86 12.76 -3.68
CA LEU A 3 14.73 11.90 -3.98
C LEU A 3 14.17 12.29 -5.35
N SER A 4 14.09 11.35 -6.30
CA SER A 4 13.62 11.67 -7.64
C SER A 4 12.18 12.20 -7.58
N GLU A 5 11.88 13.25 -8.36
CA GLU A 5 10.54 13.83 -8.42
C GLU A 5 9.50 12.76 -8.81
N ARG A 6 9.90 11.81 -9.66
CA ARG A 6 9.10 10.63 -10.01
C ARG A 6 8.69 9.82 -8.78
N TYR A 7 9.63 9.51 -7.88
CA TYR A 7 9.32 8.76 -6.65
C TYR A 7 8.35 9.54 -5.76
N ARG A 8 8.51 10.86 -5.63
CA ARG A 8 7.56 11.71 -4.87
C ARG A 8 6.15 11.61 -5.43
N ARG A 9 6.01 11.71 -6.75
CA ARG A 9 4.71 11.60 -7.43
C ARG A 9 4.07 10.22 -7.24
N GLN A 10 4.86 9.15 -7.28
CA GLN A 10 4.35 7.79 -7.03
C GLN A 10 3.87 7.60 -5.59
N VAL A 11 4.59 8.12 -4.59
CA VAL A 11 4.13 8.06 -3.19
C VAL A 11 2.86 8.89 -2.99
N ALA A 12 2.79 10.08 -3.58
CA ALA A 12 1.59 10.91 -3.51
C ALA A 12 0.37 10.17 -4.09
N LEU A 13 0.54 9.56 -5.27
CA LEU A 13 -0.50 8.73 -5.88
C LEU A 13 -0.89 7.55 -5.00
N LEU A 14 0.08 6.84 -4.40
CA LEU A 14 -0.20 5.71 -3.51
C LEU A 14 -1.08 6.14 -2.33
N VAL A 15 -0.74 7.26 -1.68
CA VAL A 15 -1.52 7.79 -0.55
C VAL A 15 -2.92 8.21 -1.00
N GLU A 16 -3.04 8.82 -2.18
CA GLU A 16 -4.32 9.23 -2.76
C GLU A 16 -5.24 8.05 -3.09
N VAL A 17 -4.69 6.93 -3.59
CA VAL A 17 -5.49 5.74 -3.96
C VAL A 17 -5.80 4.82 -2.79
N THR A 18 -5.05 4.92 -1.68
CA THR A 18 -5.19 4.02 -0.51
C THR A 18 -6.62 3.96 0.05
N PRO A 19 -7.39 5.05 0.17
CA PRO A 19 -8.78 5.00 0.64
C PRO A 19 -9.71 4.18 -0.25
N PHE A 20 -9.49 4.17 -1.58
CA PHE A 20 -10.30 3.37 -2.51
C PHE A 20 -10.03 1.88 -2.33
N VAL A 21 -8.77 1.52 -2.07
CA VAL A 21 -8.40 0.14 -1.72
C VAL A 21 -9.01 -0.27 -0.38
N ALA A 22 -8.99 0.64 0.61
CA ALA A 22 -9.54 0.38 1.94
C ALA A 22 -11.08 0.23 1.95
N ALA A 23 -11.77 0.73 0.92
CA ALA A 23 -13.21 0.53 0.77
C ALA A 23 -13.57 -0.92 0.41
N GLU A 24 -12.64 -1.66 -0.22
CA GLU A 24 -12.90 -3.03 -0.65
C GLU A 24 -12.64 -4.04 0.46
N THR A 25 -13.73 -4.57 1.01
CA THR A 25 -13.72 -5.44 2.19
C THR A 25 -13.08 -6.81 1.95
N ASP A 26 -12.92 -7.22 0.69
CA ASP A 26 -12.31 -8.50 0.32
C ASP A 26 -10.79 -8.45 0.33
N PHE A 27 -10.18 -7.27 0.51
CA PHE A 27 -8.74 -7.09 0.50
C PHE A 27 -8.21 -6.57 1.84
N ALA A 28 -7.12 -7.18 2.31
CA ALA A 28 -6.31 -6.63 3.40
C ALA A 28 -4.98 -6.11 2.88
N LEU A 29 -4.64 -4.86 3.21
CA LEU A 29 -3.32 -4.30 2.98
C LEU A 29 -2.27 -4.98 3.86
N LYS A 30 -1.15 -5.37 3.28
CA LYS A 30 -0.03 -6.02 4.00
C LYS A 30 1.34 -5.48 3.60
N GLY A 31 2.38 -6.13 4.13
CA GLY A 31 3.76 -5.92 3.72
C GLY A 31 4.39 -4.65 4.28
N GLY A 32 5.51 -4.26 3.67
CA GLY A 32 6.32 -3.14 4.14
C GLY A 32 5.61 -1.79 4.03
N THR A 33 4.71 -1.63 3.05
CA THR A 33 3.92 -0.40 2.87
C THR A 33 2.90 -0.23 4.00
N ALA A 34 2.17 -1.29 4.35
CA ALA A 34 1.23 -1.27 5.48
C ALA A 34 1.93 -0.84 6.77
N ILE A 35 3.10 -1.44 7.05
CA ILE A 35 3.89 -1.12 8.24
C ILE A 35 4.32 0.35 8.23
N ASN A 36 4.82 0.84 7.09
CA ASN A 36 5.32 2.21 6.96
C ASN A 36 4.25 3.29 7.13
N LEU A 37 3.03 3.03 6.67
CA LEU A 37 1.95 4.03 6.67
C LEU A 37 1.12 4.00 7.95
N PHE A 38 0.89 2.80 8.52
CA PHE A 38 -0.12 2.63 9.57
C PHE A 38 0.43 2.14 10.91
N VAL A 39 1.64 1.55 10.94
CA VAL A 39 2.18 0.91 12.16
C VAL A 39 3.38 1.67 12.71
N ARG A 40 4.28 2.13 11.84
CA ARG A 40 5.53 2.77 12.24
C ARG A 40 5.96 3.79 11.19
N ASP A 41 6.29 5.00 11.66
CA ASP A 41 6.99 5.99 10.86
C ASP A 41 8.43 5.51 10.62
N MET A 42 8.68 4.96 9.44
CA MET A 42 10.02 4.53 9.03
C MET A 42 10.60 5.58 8.08
N PRO A 43 11.93 5.83 8.12
CA PRO A 43 12.58 6.83 7.27
C PRO A 43 12.78 6.30 5.83
N ARG A 44 11.71 5.82 5.19
CA ARG A 44 11.70 5.30 3.81
C ARG A 44 10.42 5.65 3.09
N LEU A 45 10.50 5.69 1.77
CA LEU A 45 9.32 5.74 0.92
C LEU A 45 8.81 4.33 0.62
N SER A 46 7.51 4.25 0.34
CA SER A 46 6.84 3.04 -0.12
C SER A 46 6.09 3.38 -1.40
N VAL A 47 6.26 2.57 -2.45
CA VAL A 47 5.62 2.77 -3.76
C VAL A 47 4.78 1.58 -4.22
N ASP A 48 4.82 0.49 -3.48
CA ASP A 48 4.11 -0.76 -3.78
C ASP A 48 2.85 -0.88 -2.90
N ILE A 49 1.80 -1.52 -3.42
CA ILE A 49 0.60 -1.88 -2.66
C ILE A 49 0.47 -3.40 -2.70
N ASP A 50 0.66 -4.05 -1.55
CA ASP A 50 0.48 -5.49 -1.39
C ASP A 50 -0.88 -5.78 -0.76
N LEU A 51 -1.74 -6.52 -1.47
CA LEU A 51 -3.05 -6.94 -0.98
C LEU A 51 -3.11 -8.45 -0.79
N THR A 52 -3.84 -8.87 0.25
CA THR A 52 -4.26 -10.25 0.45
C THR A 52 -5.77 -10.32 0.19
N TYR A 53 -6.19 -11.18 -0.73
CA TYR A 53 -7.59 -11.54 -0.88
C TYR A 53 -8.04 -12.39 0.31
N LEU A 54 -9.07 -11.92 1.00
CA LEU A 54 -9.57 -12.50 2.25
C LEU A 54 -10.53 -13.67 2.05
N PRO A 55 -11.43 -13.66 1.05
CA PRO A 55 -12.36 -14.77 0.87
C PRO A 55 -11.63 -16.08 0.56
N VAL A 56 -11.94 -17.10 1.36
CA VAL A 56 -11.47 -18.47 1.13
C VAL A 56 -12.52 -19.18 0.28
N ALA A 57 -12.25 -19.34 -1.01
CA ALA A 57 -13.08 -20.13 -1.92
C ALA A 57 -12.49 -21.55 -2.10
N PRO A 58 -13.35 -22.55 -2.39
CA PRO A 58 -12.87 -23.85 -2.86
C PRO A 58 -12.01 -23.63 -4.11
N ARG A 59 -10.88 -24.32 -4.22
CA ARG A 59 -10.15 -24.39 -5.49
C ARG A 59 -10.89 -25.38 -6.39
N PRO A 60 -11.11 -25.06 -7.68
CA PRO A 60 -11.61 -26.04 -8.64
C PRO A 60 -10.64 -27.22 -8.77
#